data_AF-A0A0Q5FG03-F1
#
_entry.id   AF-A0A0Q5FG03-F1
#
_cell.length_a   1.000
_cell.length_b   1.000
_cell.length_c   1.000
_cell.angle_alpha   90.00
_cell.angle_beta   90.00
_cell.angle_gamma   90.00
#
_symmetry.space_group_name_H-M   'P 1'
#
loop_
_entity.id
_entity.type
_entity.pdbx_description
1 polymer ?
#
loop_
_entity_poly.entity_id
_entity_poly.type
_entity_poly.pdbx_seq_one_letter_code
_entity_poly.pdbx_strand_id
1 'polypeptide(L)'
;MKDVYLDANTSKATGAYFTERRLQPCRLDEAAFYCIKDTFYGLTVSEVVIPYRGPFSVHAVYLEESRPVVEQRLRARFKGIAFNRDDGATPFLIDDPKQPGRTVFYCDRHSE
;
A
#
# COMPACT_ATOMS: atom_id res chain seq x y z
N MET A 1 -8.07 -7.87 -15.03
CA MET A 1 -7.01 -7.81 -14.00
C MET A 1 -7.48 -8.69 -12.86
N LYS A 2 -6.64 -9.56 -12.28
CA LYS A 2 -7.05 -10.32 -11.07
C LYS A 2 -6.75 -9.44 -9.87
N ASP A 3 -7.75 -9.17 -9.04
CA ASP A 3 -7.59 -8.34 -7.86
C ASP A 3 -6.65 -9.01 -6.84
N VAL A 4 -5.91 -8.20 -6.08
CA VAL A 4 -4.99 -8.66 -5.03
C VAL A 4 -5.71 -8.56 -3.69
N TYR A 5 -6.03 -9.67 -3.04
CA TYR A 5 -6.77 -9.69 -1.77
C TYR A 5 -6.26 -10.82 -0.88
N LEU A 6 -6.63 -10.85 0.40
CA LEU A 6 -6.40 -12.00 1.27
C LEU A 6 -7.49 -13.04 1.06
N ASP A 7 -7.10 -14.26 0.66
CA ASP A 7 -8.02 -15.38 0.60
C ASP A 7 -8.51 -15.74 2.02
N ALA A 8 -9.83 -15.72 2.22
CA ALA A 8 -10.44 -15.88 3.54
C ALA A 8 -10.25 -17.28 4.16
N ASN A 9 -9.95 -18.30 3.36
CA ASN A 9 -9.76 -19.67 3.85
C ASN A 9 -8.31 -19.96 4.21
N THR A 10 -7.38 -19.36 3.48
CA THR A 10 -5.94 -19.64 3.60
C THR A 10 -5.16 -18.51 4.23
N SER A 11 -5.75 -17.33 4.39
CA SER A 11 -5.08 -16.08 4.81
C SER A 11 -3.87 -15.73 3.94
N LYS A 12 -3.84 -16.20 2.69
CA LYS A 12 -2.77 -15.92 1.73
C LYS A 12 -3.19 -14.84 0.76
N ALA A 13 -2.26 -13.94 0.44
CA ALA A 13 -2.49 -12.95 -0.60
C ALA A 13 -2.63 -13.62 -1.97
N THR A 14 -3.59 -13.14 -2.75
CA THR A 14 -3.77 -13.47 -4.15
C THR A 14 -3.01 -12.51 -5.06
N GLY A 15 -2.98 -12.81 -6.35
CA GLY A 15 -2.26 -12.02 -7.35
C GLY A 15 -0.83 -12.50 -7.58
N ALA A 16 -0.40 -12.45 -8.85
CA ALA A 16 0.88 -12.97 -9.31
C ALA A 16 2.08 -12.41 -8.54
N TYR A 17 2.02 -11.14 -8.13
CA TYR A 17 3.08 -10.52 -7.35
C TYR A 17 3.39 -11.30 -6.07
N PHE A 18 2.37 -11.70 -5.30
CA PHE A 18 2.54 -12.43 -4.04
C PHE A 18 2.75 -13.92 -4.25
N THR A 19 2.00 -14.53 -5.17
CA THR A 19 1.99 -15.99 -5.34
C THR A 19 3.24 -16.50 -6.05
N GLU A 20 3.70 -15.84 -7.12
CA GLU A 20 4.88 -16.28 -7.88
C GLU A 20 6.17 -16.07 -7.08
N ARG A 21 6.24 -14.98 -6.30
CA ARG A 21 7.35 -14.69 -5.38
C ARG A 21 7.25 -15.45 -4.05
N ARG A 22 6.16 -16.20 -3.84
CA ARG A 22 5.87 -16.95 -2.61
C ARG A 22 5.98 -16.11 -1.35
N LEU A 23 5.60 -14.83 -1.43
CA LEU A 23 5.71 -13.90 -0.31
C LEU A 23 4.87 -14.40 0.86
N GLN A 24 5.44 -14.34 2.05
CA GLN A 24 4.73 -14.57 3.31
C GLN A 24 4.64 -13.24 4.07
N PRO A 25 3.53 -13.00 4.80
CA PRO A 25 3.44 -11.82 5.62
C PRO A 25 4.48 -11.87 6.75
N CYS A 26 5.12 -10.73 7.02
CA CYS A 26 6.06 -10.58 8.14
C CYS A 26 5.34 -10.25 9.44
N ARG A 27 4.14 -9.65 9.37
CA ARG A 27 3.28 -9.37 10.51
C ARG A 27 1.82 -9.63 10.12
N LEU A 28 1.10 -10.27 11.03
CA LEU A 28 -0.34 -10.50 10.94
C LEU A 28 -0.99 -9.87 12.16
N ASP A 29 -1.88 -8.92 11.94
CA ASP A 29 -2.68 -8.25 12.96
C ASP A 29 -4.10 -8.03 12.41
N GLU A 30 -4.68 -6.83 12.49
CA GLU A 30 -5.92 -6.48 11.78
C GLU A 30 -5.79 -6.52 10.24
N ALA A 31 -4.56 -6.57 9.73
CA ALA A 31 -4.19 -6.76 8.34
C ALA A 31 -2.95 -7.63 8.19
N ALA A 32 -2.71 -8.15 6.99
CA ALA A 32 -1.45 -8.80 6.64
C ALA A 32 -0.45 -7.78 6.08
N PHE A 33 0.72 -7.70 6.72
CA PHE A 33 1.83 -6.86 6.30
C PHE A 33 2.88 -7.70 5.60
N TYR A 34 3.27 -7.28 4.40
CA TYR A 34 4.32 -7.89 3.61
C TYR A 34 5.51 -6.96 3.57
N CYS A 35 6.54 -7.30 4.35
CA CYS A 35 7.82 -6.62 4.33
C CYS A 35 8.55 -7.01 3.05
N ILE A 36 8.75 -6.05 2.17
CA ILE A 36 9.36 -6.28 0.86
C ILE A 36 10.49 -5.27 0.65
N LYS A 37 11.35 -5.56 -0.32
CA LYS A 37 12.32 -4.62 -0.82
C LYS A 37 12.14 -4.55 -2.33
N ASP A 38 11.21 -3.71 -2.75
CA ASP A 38 10.88 -3.51 -4.17
C ASP A 38 10.72 -2.02 -4.46
N THR A 39 10.35 -1.69 -5.69
CA THR A 39 10.17 -0.33 -6.15
C THR A 39 8.81 -0.10 -6.82
N PHE A 40 8.20 1.04 -6.56
CA PHE A 40 6.94 1.47 -7.16
C PHE A 40 7.15 2.80 -7.88
N TYR A 41 7.21 2.75 -9.21
CA TYR A 41 7.67 3.87 -10.05
C TYR A 41 9.04 4.42 -9.62
N GLY A 42 9.86 3.55 -9.02
CA GLY A 42 11.18 3.81 -8.48
C GLY A 42 11.21 4.44 -7.07
N LEU A 43 10.06 4.59 -6.41
CA LEU A 43 9.99 4.81 -4.96
C LEU A 43 10.25 3.49 -4.26
N THR A 44 10.98 3.51 -3.16
CA THR A 44 11.36 2.30 -2.44
C THR A 44 10.21 1.86 -1.57
N VAL A 45 9.65 0.68 -1.86
CA VAL A 45 8.57 0.09 -1.08
C VAL A 45 9.17 -0.78 0.01
N SER A 46 8.87 -0.45 1.27
CA SER A 46 9.28 -1.25 2.43
C SER A 46 8.20 -2.23 2.87
N GLU A 47 6.92 -1.84 2.75
CA GLU A 47 5.80 -2.68 3.19
C GLU A 47 4.57 -2.51 2.29
N VAL A 48 3.81 -3.59 2.14
CA VAL A 48 2.49 -3.61 1.51
C VAL A 48 1.48 -4.22 2.47
N VAL A 49 0.31 -3.61 2.59
CA VAL A 49 -0.74 -4.03 3.53
C VAL A 49 -1.98 -4.49 2.79
N ILE A 50 -2.48 -5.67 3.15
CA ILE A 50 -3.74 -6.21 2.65
C ILE A 50 -4.66 -6.51 3.86
N PRO A 51 -5.88 -5.96 3.92
CA PRO A 51 -6.77 -6.09 5.06
C PRO A 51 -7.45 -7.46 5.09
N TYR A 52 -7.78 -7.97 6.28
CA TYR A 52 -8.40 -9.29 6.46
C TYR A 52 -9.88 -9.36 6.09
N ARG A 53 -10.61 -8.26 6.21
CA ARG A 53 -12.07 -8.24 6.04
C ARG A 53 -12.44 -7.72 4.66
N GLY A 54 -12.92 -8.59 3.78
CA GLY A 54 -13.55 -8.23 2.49
C GLY A 54 -12.65 -8.44 1.26
N PRO A 55 -13.20 -8.38 0.04
CA PRO A 55 -12.46 -8.60 -1.21
C PRO A 55 -11.57 -7.40 -1.58
N PHE A 56 -11.08 -6.66 -0.59
CA PHE A 56 -10.40 -5.39 -0.82
C PHE A 56 -8.99 -5.62 -1.35
N SER A 57 -8.57 -4.68 -2.21
CA SER A 57 -7.25 -4.63 -2.80
C SER A 57 -6.16 -4.33 -1.75
N VAL A 58 -4.90 -4.25 -2.19
CA VAL A 58 -3.83 -3.59 -1.41
C VAL A 58 -4.36 -2.26 -0.88
N HIS A 59 -4.27 -2.09 0.43
CA HIS A 59 -4.87 -0.98 1.15
C HIS A 59 -3.90 0.15 1.37
N ALA A 60 -2.65 -0.19 1.71
CA ALA A 60 -1.57 0.76 1.92
C ALA A 60 -0.24 0.24 1.37
N VAL A 61 0.58 1.19 0.92
CA VAL A 61 1.97 1.00 0.51
C VAL A 61 2.83 1.95 1.34
N TYR A 62 3.84 1.40 2.01
CA TYR A 62 4.80 2.15 2.81
C TYR A 62 6.05 2.40 1.97
N LEU A 63 6.43 3.67 1.89
CA LEU A 63 7.50 4.17 1.04
C LEU A 63 8.61 4.77 1.90
N GLU A 64 9.85 4.44 1.60
CA GLU A 64 10.99 4.91 2.39
C GLU A 64 11.27 6.40 2.19
N GLU A 65 10.83 6.99 1.08
CA GLU A 65 11.00 8.41 0.80
C GLU A 65 9.98 9.28 1.54
N SER A 66 10.34 10.55 1.75
CA SER A 66 9.49 11.55 2.42
C SER A 66 8.31 11.97 1.56
N ARG A 67 7.25 12.45 2.22
CA ARG A 67 5.99 12.79 1.56
C ARG A 67 6.15 13.76 0.38
N PRO A 68 6.95 14.85 0.47
CA PRO A 68 7.16 15.73 -0.69
C PRO A 68 7.81 15.04 -1.89
N VAL A 69 8.76 14.12 -1.65
CA VAL A 69 9.45 13.37 -2.73
C VAL A 69 8.49 12.38 -3.38
N VAL A 70 7.73 11.65 -2.56
CA VAL A 70 6.71 10.72 -3.04
C VAL A 70 5.66 11.45 -3.85
N GLU A 71 5.11 12.55 -3.31
CA GLU A 71 4.09 13.35 -3.98
C GLU A 71 4.56 13.86 -5.33
N GLN A 72 5.77 14.45 -5.39
CA GLN A 72 6.35 14.93 -6.64
C GLN A 72 6.42 13.82 -7.69
N ARG A 73 6.88 12.63 -7.30
CA ARG A 73 7.07 11.52 -8.21
C ARG A 73 5.75 10.95 -8.72
N LEU A 74 4.76 10.81 -7.84
CA LEU A 74 3.43 10.35 -8.22
C LEU A 74 2.73 11.37 -9.13
N ARG A 75 2.85 12.68 -8.85
CA ARG A 75 2.31 13.74 -9.74
C ARG A 75 2.97 13.74 -11.12
N ALA A 76 4.27 13.49 -11.19
CA ALA A 76 4.98 13.36 -12.46
C ALA A 76 4.49 12.14 -13.27
N ARG A 77 4.12 11.05 -12.59
CA ARG A 77 3.66 9.81 -13.22
C ARG A 77 2.19 9.81 -13.61
N PHE A 78 1.34 10.39 -12.76
CA PHE A 78 -0.12 10.38 -12.85
C PHE A 78 -0.63 11.81 -13.01
N LYS A 79 -0.84 12.23 -14.26
CA LYS A 79 -1.36 13.57 -14.56
C LYS A 79 -2.71 13.78 -13.87
N GLY A 80 -2.81 14.87 -13.12
CA GLY A 80 -4.06 15.28 -12.47
C GLY A 80 -4.39 14.51 -11.20
N ILE A 81 -3.48 13.65 -10.69
CA ILE A 81 -3.70 12.98 -9.40
C ILE A 81 -3.91 14.02 -8.29
N ALA A 82 -4.95 13.78 -7.50
CA ALA A 82 -5.19 14.48 -6.26
C ALA A 82 -4.82 13.55 -5.10
N PHE A 83 -4.52 14.15 -3.95
CA PHE A 83 -4.31 13.43 -2.71
C PHE A 83 -5.13 14.09 -1.60
N ASN A 84 -5.47 13.32 -0.57
CA ASN A 84 -6.03 13.82 0.68
C ASN A 84 -7.33 14.64 0.49
N ARG A 85 -8.22 14.18 -0.41
CA ARG A 85 -9.57 14.75 -0.54
C ARG A 85 -10.57 13.85 0.17
N ASP A 86 -11.54 14.47 0.83
CA ASP A 86 -12.61 13.77 1.53
C ASP A 86 -13.77 13.46 0.57
N ASP A 87 -13.48 12.66 -0.46
CA ASP A 87 -14.44 12.28 -1.53
C ASP A 87 -14.59 10.75 -1.70
N GLY A 88 -13.91 9.95 -0.86
CA GLY A 88 -13.96 8.49 -0.88
C GLY A 88 -13.32 7.81 -2.09
N ALA A 89 -12.78 8.58 -3.04
CA ALA A 89 -12.17 8.05 -4.26
C ALA A 89 -10.71 8.49 -4.42
N THR A 90 -10.34 9.60 -3.81
CA THR A 90 -8.99 10.16 -3.85
C THR A 90 -8.09 9.42 -2.85
N PRO A 91 -6.91 8.95 -3.27
CA PRO A 91 -5.99 8.31 -2.35
C PRO A 91 -5.42 9.30 -1.36
N PHE A 92 -5.00 8.79 -0.22
CA PHE A 92 -4.32 9.54 0.82
C PHE A 92 -2.82 9.33 0.73
N LEU A 93 -2.11 10.40 1.05
CA LEU A 93 -0.67 10.46 1.13
C LEU A 93 -0.28 11.22 2.40
N ILE A 94 0.20 10.48 3.40
CA ILE A 94 0.54 11.01 4.72
C ILE A 94 1.97 10.64 5.10
N ASP A 95 2.56 11.39 6.01
CA ASP A 95 3.82 11.01 6.66
C ASP A 95 3.57 9.77 7.54
N ASP A 96 4.49 8.81 7.55
CA ASP A 96 4.37 7.62 8.40
C ASP A 96 4.49 8.04 9.88
N PRO A 97 3.41 7.89 10.69
CA PRO A 97 3.42 8.32 12.08
C PRO A 97 4.36 7.50 12.96
N LYS A 98 4.74 6.29 12.52
CA LYS A 98 5.63 5.38 13.24
C LYS A 98 7.09 5.56 12.84
N GLN A 99 7.37 6.10 11.65
CA GLN A 99 8.72 6.22 11.10
C GLN A 99 8.93 7.58 10.41
N PRO A 100 9.50 8.57 11.12
CA PRO A 100 9.76 9.90 10.56
C PRO A 100 10.57 9.83 9.26
N GLY A 101 10.14 10.58 8.25
CA GLY A 101 10.79 10.64 6.94
C GLY A 101 10.28 9.62 5.92
N ARG A 102 9.38 8.70 6.31
CA ARG A 102 8.69 7.77 5.41
C ARG A 102 7.28 8.24 5.09
N THR A 103 6.66 7.63 4.08
CA THR A 103 5.34 8.00 3.59
C THR A 103 4.43 6.78 3.50
N VAL A 104 3.15 6.97 3.84
CA VAL A 104 2.10 5.97 3.61
C VAL A 104 1.19 6.45 2.48
N PHE A 105 1.02 5.61 1.47
CA PHE A 105 0.09 5.83 0.35
C PHE A 105 -1.04 4.81 0.41
N TYR A 106 -2.29 5.26 0.56
CA TYR A 106 -3.42 4.37 0.84
C TYR A 106 -4.75 4.86 0.25
N CYS A 107 -5.74 3.98 0.12
CA CYS A 107 -6.98 4.26 -0.63
C CYS A 107 -8.23 4.61 0.21
N ASP A 108 -8.23 4.41 1.54
CA ASP A 108 -9.40 4.67 2.39
C ASP A 108 -9.02 5.30 3.74
N ARG A 109 -9.80 6.27 4.23
CA ARG A 109 -9.59 6.99 5.49
C ARG A 109 -9.62 6.08 6.73
N HIS A 110 -10.29 4.94 6.69
CA HIS A 110 -10.43 4.02 7.83
C HIS A 110 -9.20 3.11 8.08
N SER A 111 -8.00 3.54 7.69
CA SER A 111 -6.75 2.75 7.72
C SER A 111 -5.88 2.90 8.96
N GLU A 112 -6.22 3.82 9.88
CA GLU A 112 -5.35 4.16 11.01
C GLU A 112 -5.31 3.08 12.10
#